data_AF-A0A2R6HGT2-F1
#
_entry.id   AF-A0A2R6HGT2-F1
#
_cell.length_a   1.000
_cell.length_b   1.000
_cell.length_c   1.000
_cell.angle_alpha   90.00
_cell.angle_beta   90.00
_cell.angle_gamma   90.00
#
_symmetry.space_group_name_H-M   'P 1'
#
loop_
_entity.id
_entity.type
_entity.pdbx_description
1 polymer ?
#
loop_
_entity_poly.entity_id
_entity_poly.type
_entity_poly.pdbx_seq_one_letter_code
_entity_poly.pdbx_strand_id
1 'polypeptide(L)'
;VTRLERENRRLQSEIDERDERIEELEGKLERLKALWKLDHSNFADVSEKKEGLVPVKVVEQFTRDAIEDADERFGLAAGDVIMFRDASGAGASTADMIVDIDPRIVLRNGGLSDIADEILFKHDVPVAPADLVTVQEVDELAVARDREVEAAIEDWERRAEERERERNAEMVDRLISEHRADRGESD
;
A
#
# COMPACT_ATOMS: atom_id res chain seq x y z
N VAL A 1 -24.75 -39.46 21.13
CA VAL A 1 -25.95 -38.76 20.61
C VAL A 1 -26.11 -37.42 21.32
N THR A 2 -26.35 -37.38 22.63
CA THR A 2 -26.60 -36.13 23.40
C THR A 2 -25.47 -35.08 23.42
N ARG A 3 -24.19 -35.47 23.29
CA ARG A 3 -23.06 -34.52 23.22
C ARG A 3 -23.00 -33.83 21.85
N LEU A 4 -23.08 -34.62 20.78
CA LEU A 4 -23.04 -34.11 19.40
C LEU A 4 -24.25 -33.21 19.11
N GLU A 5 -25.43 -33.54 19.62
CA GLU A 5 -26.64 -32.69 19.48
C GLU A 5 -26.55 -31.35 20.24
N ARG A 6 -25.75 -31.28 21.31
CA ARG A 6 -25.51 -30.02 22.03
C ARG A 6 -24.48 -29.17 21.33
N GLU A 7 -23.43 -29.80 20.82
CA GLU A 7 -22.37 -29.13 20.07
C GLU A 7 -22.90 -28.58 18.75
N ASN A 8 -23.75 -29.35 18.05
CA ASN A 8 -24.41 -28.87 16.83
C ASN A 8 -25.30 -27.65 17.10
N ARG A 9 -26.07 -27.67 18.20
CA ARG A 9 -26.87 -26.51 18.62
C ARG A 9 -26.01 -25.28 18.97
N ARG A 10 -24.86 -25.48 19.63
CA ARG A 10 -23.95 -24.38 19.95
C ARG A 10 -23.38 -23.74 18.69
N LEU A 11 -22.92 -24.57 17.74
CA LEU A 11 -22.39 -24.12 16.47
C LEU A 11 -23.44 -23.41 15.62
N GLN A 12 -24.69 -23.90 15.63
CA GLN A 12 -25.80 -23.21 14.98
C GLN A 12 -26.03 -21.81 15.58
N SER A 13 -26.05 -21.69 16.90
CA SER A 13 -26.19 -20.37 17.54
C SER A 13 -25.00 -19.43 17.27
N GLU A 14 -23.77 -19.94 17.21
CA GLU A 14 -22.59 -19.13 16.81
C GLU A 14 -22.70 -18.66 15.35
N ILE A 15 -23.24 -19.49 14.45
CA ILE A 15 -23.49 -19.09 13.05
C ILE A 15 -24.57 -18.01 13.00
N ASP A 16 -25.69 -18.22 13.71
CA ASP A 16 -26.80 -17.26 13.73
C ASP A 16 -26.34 -15.88 14.26
N GLU A 17 -25.53 -15.83 15.34
CA GLU A 17 -24.95 -14.57 15.85
C GLU A 17 -24.01 -13.89 14.85
N ARG A 18 -23.24 -14.69 14.09
CA ARG A 18 -22.32 -14.17 13.07
C ARG A 18 -23.08 -13.61 11.87
N ASP A 19 -24.14 -14.29 11.44
CA ASP A 19 -24.98 -13.87 10.34
C ASP A 19 -25.76 -12.60 10.71
N GLU A 20 -26.32 -12.52 11.92
CA GLU A 20 -26.94 -11.28 12.44
C GLU A 20 -25.96 -10.10 12.45
N ARG A 21 -24.69 -10.36 12.82
CA ARG A 21 -23.65 -9.32 12.81
C ARG A 21 -23.28 -8.88 11.40
N ILE A 22 -23.26 -9.81 10.44
CA ILE A 22 -23.03 -9.50 9.02
C ILE A 22 -24.16 -8.62 8.51
N GLU A 23 -25.42 -9.00 8.71
CA GLU A 23 -26.58 -8.20 8.28
C GLU A 23 -26.59 -6.79 8.91
N GLU A 24 -26.19 -6.67 10.18
CA GLU A 24 -26.06 -5.38 10.86
C GLU A 24 -25.01 -4.48 10.17
N LEU A 25 -23.84 -5.05 9.83
CA LEU A 25 -22.75 -4.33 9.18
C LEU A 25 -23.10 -3.97 7.73
N GLU A 26 -23.74 -4.86 6.99
CA GLU A 26 -24.27 -4.60 5.65
C GLU A 26 -25.33 -3.49 5.67
N GLY A 27 -26.23 -3.50 6.64
CA GLY A 27 -27.23 -2.45 6.82
C GLY A 27 -26.61 -1.08 7.15
N LYS A 28 -25.54 -1.05 7.94
CA LYS A 28 -24.77 0.19 8.20
C LYS A 28 -24.08 0.69 6.93
N LEU A 29 -23.47 -0.21 6.16
CA LEU A 29 -22.86 0.10 4.87
C LEU A 29 -23.87 0.67 3.88
N GLU A 30 -25.06 0.07 3.78
CA GLU A 30 -26.13 0.53 2.88
C GLU A 30 -26.64 1.92 3.28
N ARG A 31 -26.79 2.20 4.59
CA ARG A 31 -27.16 3.53 5.11
C ARG A 31 -26.09 4.57 4.82
N LEU A 32 -24.81 4.23 4.98
CA LEU A 32 -23.69 5.12 4.64
C LEU A 32 -23.66 5.42 3.13
N LYS A 33 -23.86 4.41 2.28
CA LYS A 33 -24.00 4.58 0.82
C LYS A 33 -25.21 5.46 0.46
N ALA A 34 -26.33 5.34 1.17
CA ALA A 34 -27.52 6.14 0.94
C ALA A 34 -27.33 7.61 1.37
N LEU A 35 -26.67 7.85 2.51
CA LEU A 35 -26.33 9.20 2.97
C LEU A 35 -25.40 9.92 1.99
N TRP A 36 -24.42 9.19 1.45
CA TRP A 36 -23.52 9.68 0.41
C TRP A 36 -24.23 10.06 -0.90
N LYS A 37 -25.30 9.34 -1.26
CA LYS A 37 -26.16 9.70 -2.40
C LYS A 37 -27.02 10.95 -2.13
N LEU A 38 -27.33 11.26 -0.87
CA LEU A 38 -28.27 12.31 -0.47
C LEU A 38 -27.63 13.70 -0.40
N ASP A 39 -26.34 13.81 -0.05
CA ASP A 39 -25.65 15.11 0.09
C ASP A 39 -25.09 15.69 -1.23
N HIS A 40 -25.18 14.93 -2.33
CA HIS A 40 -24.51 15.26 -3.60
C HIS A 40 -25.47 15.42 -4.80
N SER A 41 -26.62 16.06 -4.62
CA SER A 41 -27.50 16.47 -5.72
C SER A 41 -26.96 17.63 -6.60
N ASN A 42 -25.71 18.07 -6.41
CA ASN A 42 -25.02 19.07 -7.24
C ASN A 42 -23.95 18.48 -8.19
N PHE A 43 -23.93 17.15 -8.40
CA PHE A 43 -22.88 16.48 -9.18
C PHE A 43 -23.44 15.81 -10.45
N ALA A 44 -24.31 16.51 -11.18
CA ALA A 44 -24.85 16.02 -12.45
C ALA A 44 -23.83 16.05 -13.61
N ASP A 45 -22.64 16.63 -13.43
CA ASP A 45 -21.62 16.77 -14.48
C ASP A 45 -20.48 15.72 -14.42
N VAL A 46 -20.54 14.72 -13.54
CA VAL A 46 -19.39 13.80 -13.32
C VAL A 46 -19.81 12.33 -13.20
N SER A 47 -20.87 11.94 -13.91
CA SER A 47 -21.32 10.54 -13.97
C SER A 47 -20.47 9.66 -14.90
N GLU A 48 -19.61 10.22 -15.75
CA GLU A 48 -18.71 9.44 -16.63
C GLU A 48 -17.37 9.04 -15.98
N LYS A 49 -16.98 9.61 -14.82
CA LYS A 49 -15.64 9.42 -14.21
C LYS A 49 -15.62 8.52 -12.96
N LYS A 50 -16.60 7.64 -12.79
CA LYS A 50 -16.70 6.69 -11.65
C LYS A 50 -16.34 5.24 -11.99
N GLU A 51 -15.65 5.01 -13.10
CA GLU A 51 -14.81 3.82 -13.28
C GLU A 51 -13.39 4.18 -12.78
N GLY A 52 -12.87 3.48 -11.76
CA GLY A 52 -11.48 3.62 -11.31
C GLY A 52 -11.22 4.47 -10.06
N LEU A 53 -11.92 4.23 -8.95
CA LEU A 53 -11.46 4.65 -7.61
C LEU A 53 -10.94 3.44 -6.84
N VAL A 54 -9.82 3.60 -6.13
CA VAL A 54 -9.21 2.56 -5.29
C VAL A 54 -9.13 3.01 -3.84
N PRO A 55 -9.32 2.09 -2.87
CA PRO A 55 -9.14 2.39 -1.46
C PRO A 55 -7.67 2.67 -1.16
N VAL A 56 -7.42 3.59 -0.22
CA VAL A 56 -6.09 3.94 0.28
C VAL A 56 -6.05 3.67 1.78
N LYS A 57 -5.06 2.89 2.23
CA LYS A 57 -4.80 2.62 3.64
C LYS A 57 -3.87 3.70 4.18
N VAL A 58 -4.42 4.63 4.97
CA VAL A 58 -3.63 5.72 5.55
C VAL A 58 -3.00 5.28 6.86
N VAL A 59 -1.70 5.44 6.96
CA VAL A 59 -0.88 5.16 8.14
C VAL A 59 -0.23 6.46 8.59
N GLU A 60 -0.32 6.78 9.88
CA GLU A 60 0.16 8.07 10.41
C GLU A 60 1.67 8.24 10.24
N GLN A 61 2.45 7.18 10.47
CA GLN A 61 3.89 7.24 10.36
C GLN A 61 4.47 5.93 9.82
N PHE A 62 5.60 5.99 9.11
CA PHE A 62 6.31 4.81 8.63
C PHE A 62 7.17 4.17 9.74
N THR A 63 6.53 3.82 10.85
CA THR A 63 7.12 3.12 11.99
C THR A 63 6.44 1.76 12.20
N ARG A 64 7.11 0.86 12.90
CA ARG A 64 6.57 -0.47 13.23
C ARG A 64 5.21 -0.38 13.92
N ASP A 65 5.14 0.39 15.01
CA ASP A 65 3.93 0.52 15.82
C ASP A 65 2.75 1.03 14.97
N ALA A 66 2.97 2.04 14.13
CA ALA A 66 1.92 2.58 13.27
C ALA A 66 1.48 1.62 12.15
N ILE A 67 2.40 0.81 11.61
CA ILE A 67 2.06 -0.25 10.64
C ILE A 67 1.25 -1.36 11.31
N GLU A 68 1.66 -1.81 12.49
CA GLU A 68 0.96 -2.84 13.26
C GLU A 68 -0.45 -2.37 13.67
N ASP A 69 -0.58 -1.11 14.14
CA ASP A 69 -1.87 -0.49 14.43
C ASP A 69 -2.77 -0.40 13.20
N ALA A 70 -2.20 -0.07 12.03
CA ALA A 70 -2.96 0.01 10.79
C ALA A 70 -3.42 -1.37 10.30
N ASP A 71 -2.57 -2.40 10.44
CA ASP A 71 -2.92 -3.77 10.11
C ASP A 71 -4.03 -4.31 11.01
N GLU A 72 -3.96 -4.05 12.33
CA GLU A 72 -5.04 -4.44 13.26
C GLU A 72 -6.37 -3.76 12.91
N ARG A 73 -6.34 -2.48 12.52
CA ARG A 73 -7.54 -1.69 12.21
C ARG A 73 -8.15 -2.02 10.86
N PHE A 74 -7.32 -2.23 9.84
CA PHE A 74 -7.77 -2.24 8.45
C PHE A 74 -7.49 -3.54 7.70
N GLY A 75 -6.58 -4.38 8.20
CA GLY A 75 -5.95 -5.47 7.47
C GLY A 75 -5.16 -4.94 6.27
N LEU A 76 -3.83 -4.94 6.38
CA LEU A 76 -2.93 -4.62 5.28
C LEU A 76 -2.67 -5.88 4.46
N ALA A 77 -2.91 -5.80 3.16
CA ALA A 77 -2.80 -6.95 2.26
C ALA A 77 -2.06 -6.60 0.97
N ALA A 78 -1.60 -7.64 0.30
CA ALA A 78 -0.98 -7.52 -1.00
C ALA A 78 -1.89 -6.81 -2.00
N GLY A 79 -1.30 -5.90 -2.77
CA GLY A 79 -2.01 -5.05 -3.73
C GLY A 79 -2.70 -3.82 -3.13
N ASP A 80 -2.61 -3.59 -1.82
CA ASP A 80 -3.14 -2.37 -1.22
C ASP A 80 -2.34 -1.13 -1.65
N VAL A 81 -3.04 0.01 -1.73
CA VAL A 81 -2.41 1.33 -1.83
C VAL A 81 -2.21 1.85 -0.42
N ILE A 82 -0.96 1.99 0.03
CA ILE A 82 -0.64 2.43 1.39
C ILE A 82 -0.12 3.86 1.33
N MET A 83 -0.63 4.74 2.18
CA MET A 83 -0.16 6.12 2.31
C MET A 83 0.38 6.39 3.70
N PHE A 84 1.64 6.82 3.79
CA PHE A 84 2.25 7.32 5.01
C PHE A 84 2.15 8.85 5.08
N ARG A 85 1.50 9.37 6.14
CA ARG A 85 1.47 10.82 6.41
C ARG A 85 2.82 11.39 6.83
N ASP A 86 3.66 10.56 7.45
CA ASP A 86 5.05 10.87 7.74
C ASP A 86 5.95 9.65 7.52
N ALA A 87 6.78 9.69 6.49
CA ALA A 87 7.70 8.62 6.13
C ALA A 87 9.08 8.74 6.79
N SER A 88 9.33 9.78 7.59
CA SER A 88 10.65 10.02 8.22
C SER A 88 11.08 8.92 9.19
N GLY A 89 10.15 8.10 9.68
CA GLY A 89 10.41 6.92 10.50
C GLY A 89 10.91 5.69 9.75
N ALA A 90 10.97 5.73 8.42
CA ALA A 90 11.29 4.56 7.60
C ALA A 90 12.75 4.11 7.78
N GLY A 91 12.94 2.91 8.32
CA GLY A 91 14.22 2.24 8.47
C GLY A 91 14.22 0.86 7.80
N ALA A 92 15.30 0.11 7.97
CA ALA A 92 15.44 -1.20 7.33
C ALA A 92 14.30 -2.16 7.70
N SER A 93 14.04 -2.31 9.00
CA SER A 93 13.05 -3.27 9.50
C SER A 93 11.61 -2.91 9.15
N THR A 94 11.28 -1.63 8.99
CA THR A 94 9.94 -1.21 8.56
C THR A 94 9.78 -1.32 7.05
N ALA A 95 10.85 -1.10 6.29
CA ALA A 95 10.86 -1.40 4.86
C ALA A 95 10.64 -2.90 4.60
N ASP A 96 11.32 -3.79 5.33
CA ASP A 96 11.11 -5.24 5.24
C ASP A 96 9.65 -5.62 5.54
N MET A 97 9.02 -5.02 6.56
CA MET A 97 7.60 -5.25 6.85
C MET A 97 6.70 -4.86 5.68
N ILE A 98 7.01 -3.77 4.98
CA ILE A 98 6.24 -3.32 3.82
C ILE A 98 6.47 -4.22 2.61
N VAL A 99 7.69 -4.73 2.43
CA VAL A 99 7.99 -5.76 1.43
C VAL A 99 7.15 -7.01 1.68
N ASP A 100 7.06 -7.47 2.94
CA ASP A 100 6.27 -8.64 3.30
C ASP A 100 4.76 -8.46 3.04
N ILE A 101 4.26 -7.21 3.09
CA ILE A 101 2.87 -6.88 2.77
C ILE A 101 2.61 -6.91 1.26
N ASP A 102 3.62 -6.64 0.42
CA ASP A 102 3.52 -6.57 -1.04
C ASP A 102 2.46 -5.56 -1.56
N PRO A 103 2.52 -4.27 -1.16
CA PRO A 103 1.54 -3.29 -1.59
C PRO A 103 1.69 -2.97 -3.08
N ARG A 104 0.59 -2.54 -3.71
CA ARG A 104 0.62 -2.06 -5.09
C ARG A 104 1.47 -0.79 -5.24
N ILE A 105 1.42 0.10 -4.25
CA ILE A 105 2.28 1.28 -4.17
C ILE A 105 2.30 1.81 -2.73
N VAL A 106 3.42 2.43 -2.36
CA VAL A 106 3.58 3.22 -1.15
C VAL A 106 3.61 4.71 -1.52
N LEU A 107 2.59 5.45 -1.09
CA LEU A 107 2.53 6.90 -1.15
C LEU A 107 3.14 7.48 0.13
N ARG A 108 4.03 8.45 -0.01
CA ARG A 108 4.76 9.00 1.15
C ARG A 108 4.77 10.52 1.20
N ASN A 109 4.55 11.04 2.40
CA ASN A 109 4.88 12.41 2.78
C ASN A 109 6.17 12.40 3.62
N GLY A 110 7.10 13.32 3.38
CA GLY A 110 8.44 13.27 3.99
C GLY A 110 9.41 12.36 3.22
N GLY A 111 10.62 12.19 3.74
CA GLY A 111 11.69 11.41 3.10
C GLY A 111 11.86 10.03 3.74
N LEU A 112 12.38 9.07 2.97
CA LEU A 112 12.84 7.77 3.48
C LEU A 112 14.32 7.87 3.87
N SER A 113 14.77 6.97 4.76
CA SER A 113 16.21 6.73 4.89
C SER A 113 16.75 6.03 3.64
N ASP A 114 18.03 6.25 3.32
CA ASP A 114 18.68 5.61 2.15
C ASP A 114 18.58 4.08 2.21
N ILE A 115 18.62 3.51 3.40
CA ILE A 115 18.51 2.05 3.61
C ILE A 115 17.08 1.57 3.30
N ALA A 116 16.05 2.31 3.73
CA ALA A 116 14.67 1.95 3.45
C ALA A 116 14.35 2.06 1.95
N ASP A 117 14.79 3.14 1.30
CA ASP A 117 14.66 3.34 -0.14
C ASP A 117 15.33 2.19 -0.93
N GLU A 118 16.54 1.80 -0.53
CA GLU A 118 17.27 0.70 -1.17
C GLU A 118 16.57 -0.66 -1.03
N ILE A 119 15.98 -0.96 0.13
CA ILE A 119 15.25 -2.21 0.36
C ILE A 119 14.00 -2.24 -0.50
N LEU A 120 13.17 -1.19 -0.45
CA LEU A 120 11.94 -1.12 -1.24
C LEU A 120 12.25 -1.21 -2.74
N PHE A 121 13.30 -0.53 -3.20
CA PHE A 121 13.76 -0.60 -4.59
C PHE A 121 14.19 -2.02 -5.00
N LYS A 122 14.99 -2.72 -4.18
CA LYS A 122 15.46 -4.09 -4.49
C LYS A 122 14.35 -5.13 -4.55
N HIS A 123 13.25 -4.87 -3.85
CA HIS A 123 12.10 -5.74 -3.79
C HIS A 123 10.98 -5.29 -4.73
N ASP A 124 11.29 -4.39 -5.67
CA ASP A 124 10.37 -3.86 -6.66
C ASP A 124 9.09 -3.23 -6.09
N VAL A 125 9.16 -2.69 -4.86
CA VAL A 125 8.01 -2.03 -4.22
C VAL A 125 7.92 -0.58 -4.72
N PRO A 126 6.83 -0.20 -5.42
CA PRO A 126 6.71 1.15 -5.95
C PRO A 126 6.57 2.18 -4.83
N VAL A 127 7.34 3.26 -4.91
CA VAL A 127 7.28 4.38 -3.97
C VAL A 127 7.11 5.70 -4.72
N ALA A 128 6.10 6.47 -4.33
CA ALA A 128 5.85 7.79 -4.90
C ALA A 128 5.55 8.83 -3.82
N PRO A 129 5.94 10.10 -4.02
CA PRO A 129 5.47 11.17 -3.14
C PRO A 129 3.94 11.32 -3.26
N ALA A 130 3.29 11.55 -2.13
CA ALA A 130 1.83 11.49 -2.04
C ALA A 130 1.13 12.63 -2.79
N ASP A 131 1.83 13.71 -3.14
CA ASP A 131 1.31 14.82 -3.93
C ASP A 131 1.06 14.48 -5.41
N LEU A 132 1.58 13.35 -5.90
CA LEU A 132 1.28 12.83 -7.24
C LEU A 132 -0.12 12.21 -7.36
N VAL A 133 -0.74 11.84 -6.24
CA VAL A 133 -2.03 11.14 -6.21
C VAL A 133 -3.02 11.93 -5.35
N THR A 134 -4.18 12.26 -5.91
CA THR A 134 -5.22 12.98 -5.17
C THR A 134 -5.95 12.01 -4.25
N VAL A 135 -5.61 12.02 -2.97
CA VAL A 135 -6.29 11.25 -1.92
C VAL A 135 -7.41 12.08 -1.31
N GLN A 136 -8.61 11.51 -1.25
CA GLN A 136 -9.78 12.09 -0.58
C GLN A 136 -10.11 11.27 0.66
N GLU A 137 -10.07 11.91 1.82
CA GLU A 137 -10.43 11.31 3.10
C GLU A 137 -11.89 11.65 3.46
N VAL A 138 -12.67 10.64 3.82
CA VAL A 138 -14.05 10.76 4.31
C VAL A 138 -14.16 9.89 5.55
N ASP A 139 -14.36 10.54 6.70
CA ASP A 139 -14.32 9.92 8.03
C ASP A 139 -13.01 9.14 8.27
N GLU A 140 -13.07 7.82 8.36
CA GLU A 140 -11.91 6.94 8.59
C GLU A 140 -11.37 6.29 7.30
N LEU A 141 -11.94 6.63 6.15
CA LEU A 141 -11.64 6.00 4.86
C LEU A 141 -10.99 6.99 3.91
N ALA A 142 -10.04 6.50 3.10
CA ALA A 142 -9.40 7.28 2.05
C ALA A 142 -9.55 6.59 0.69
N VAL A 143 -9.74 7.39 -0.36
CA VAL A 143 -9.83 6.91 -1.75
C VAL A 143 -8.98 7.75 -2.69
N ALA A 144 -8.42 7.10 -3.70
CA ALA A 144 -7.66 7.72 -4.77
C ALA A 144 -8.22 7.32 -6.13
N ARG A 145 -7.86 8.08 -7.18
CA ARG A 145 -8.16 7.68 -8.56
C ARG A 145 -7.15 6.63 -9.02
N ASP A 146 -7.63 5.51 -9.52
CA ASP A 146 -6.83 4.40 -10.01
C ASP A 146 -5.83 4.85 -11.08
N ARG A 147 -6.28 5.70 -12.02
CA ARG A 147 -5.41 6.29 -13.06
C ARG A 147 -4.23 7.12 -12.50
N GLU A 148 -4.40 7.74 -11.33
CA GLU A 148 -3.34 8.55 -10.71
C GLU A 148 -2.35 7.64 -9.98
N VAL A 149 -2.85 6.57 -9.34
CA VAL A 149 -2.02 5.50 -8.78
C VAL A 149 -1.20 4.82 -9.88
N GLU A 150 -1.83 4.44 -10.99
CA GLU A 150 -1.13 3.81 -12.12
C GLU A 150 -0.04 4.71 -12.70
N ALA A 151 -0.35 6.00 -12.93
CA ALA A 151 0.63 6.95 -13.41
C ALA A 151 1.82 7.13 -12.44
N ALA A 152 1.58 7.03 -11.12
CA ALA A 152 2.63 7.09 -10.11
C ALA A 152 3.51 5.82 -10.12
N ILE A 153 2.92 4.65 -10.38
CA ILE A 153 3.65 3.38 -10.56
C ILE A 153 4.50 3.45 -11.83
N GLU A 154 3.93 3.82 -12.97
CA GLU A 154 4.65 3.97 -14.25
C GLU A 154 5.81 4.96 -14.14
N ASP A 155 5.65 6.04 -13.37
CA ASP A 155 6.73 6.98 -13.09
C ASP A 155 7.85 6.37 -12.24
N TRP A 156 7.49 5.59 -11.22
CA TRP A 156 8.45 4.86 -10.42
C TRP A 156 9.20 3.81 -11.23
N GLU A 157 8.50 3.00 -12.05
CA GLU A 157 9.11 1.97 -12.91
C GLU A 157 10.13 2.57 -13.87
N ARG A 158 9.78 3.71 -14.51
CA ARG A 158 10.70 4.41 -15.40
C ARG A 158 11.97 4.88 -14.69
N ARG A 159 11.85 5.40 -13.46
CA ARG A 159 12.99 5.79 -12.62
C ARG A 159 13.78 4.58 -12.13
N ALA A 160 13.10 3.47 -11.85
CA ALA A 160 13.70 2.23 -11.41
C ALA A 160 14.60 1.64 -12.51
N GLU A 161 14.09 1.56 -13.75
CA GLU A 161 14.88 1.14 -14.91
C GLU A 161 16.11 2.01 -15.14
N GLU A 162 15.99 3.34 -14.98
CA GLU A 162 17.12 4.25 -15.11
C GLU A 162 18.18 3.98 -14.04
N ARG A 163 17.77 3.83 -12.78
CA ARG A 163 18.65 3.47 -11.65
C ARG A 163 19.35 2.13 -11.87
N GLU A 164 18.67 1.13 -12.41
CA GLU A 164 19.29 -0.16 -12.73
C GLU A 164 20.35 -0.04 -13.83
N ARG A 165 20.07 0.74 -14.89
CA ARG A 165 21.02 0.98 -15.98
C ARG A 165 22.28 1.68 -15.48
N GLU A 166 22.14 2.67 -14.61
CA GLU A 166 23.27 3.37 -13.98
C GLU A 166 24.12 2.42 -13.14
N ARG A 167 23.51 1.59 -12.29
CA ARG A 167 24.22 0.59 -11.47
C ARG A 167 24.98 -0.43 -12.31
N ASN A 168 24.38 -0.87 -13.41
CA ASN A 168 25.03 -1.81 -14.32
C ASN A 168 26.25 -1.17 -15.02
N ALA A 169 26.15 0.10 -15.43
CA ALA A 169 27.27 0.83 -16.00
C ALA A 169 28.43 0.98 -14.99
N GLU A 170 28.13 1.37 -13.75
CA GLU A 170 29.14 1.50 -12.69
C GLU A 170 29.84 0.16 -12.37
N MET A 171 29.09 -0.95 -12.37
CA MET A 171 29.65 -2.28 -12.16
C MET A 171 30.62 -2.67 -13.28
N VAL A 172 30.27 -2.39 -14.53
CA VAL A 172 31.13 -2.65 -15.70
C VAL A 172 32.42 -1.84 -15.62
N ASP A 173 32.34 -0.55 -15.28
CA ASP A 173 33.52 0.31 -15.15
C ASP A 173 34.47 -0.15 -14.04
N ARG A 174 33.92 -0.66 -12.93
CA ARG A 174 34.71 -1.26 -11.84
C ARG A 174 35.48 -2.50 -12.31
N LEU A 175 34.81 -3.43 -13.00
CA LEU A 175 35.44 -4.65 -13.53
C LEU A 175 36.55 -4.35 -14.54
N ILE A 176 36.35 -3.35 -15.42
CA ILE A 176 37.37 -2.91 -16.37
C ILE A 176 38.58 -2.31 -15.63
N SER A 177 38.33 -1.55 -14.56
CA SER A 177 39.38 -0.89 -13.78
C SER A 177 40.22 -1.88 -12.99
N GLU A 178 39.61 -2.87 -12.35
CA GLU A 178 40.30 -3.98 -11.67
C GLU A 178 41.17 -4.76 -12.67
N HIS A 179 40.61 -5.12 -13.83
CA HIS A 179 41.37 -5.86 -14.84
C HIS A 179 42.52 -5.05 -15.47
N ARG A 180 42.40 -3.71 -15.52
CA ARG A 180 43.49 -2.84 -15.97
C ARG A 180 44.60 -2.74 -14.93
N ALA A 181 44.27 -2.72 -13.64
CA ALA A 181 45.23 -2.66 -12.55
C ALA A 181 46.10 -3.94 -12.48
N ASP A 182 45.49 -5.12 -12.65
CA ASP A 182 46.21 -6.41 -12.64
C ASP A 182 47.26 -6.56 -13.75
N ARG A 183 47.13 -5.82 -14.86
CA ARG A 183 48.14 -5.85 -15.95
C ARG A 183 49.26 -4.84 -15.79
N GLY A 184 49.18 -3.93 -14.82
CA GLY A 184 50.19 -2.89 -14.56
C GLY A 184 51.27 -3.28 -13.53
N GLU A 185 51.08 -4.36 -12.78
CA GLU A 185 52.02 -4.84 -11.74
C GLU A 185 52.97 -5.96 -12.23
N SER A 186 52.98 -6.25 -13.53
CA SER A 186 53.91 -7.19 -14.17
C SER A 186 54.87 -6.46 -15.11
N ASP A 187 55.71 -5.57 -14.60
CA ASP A 187 56.89 -5.02 -15.30
C ASP A 187 58.06 -4.78 -14.32
#